data_AF-A0A1F4NQW4-F1
#
_entry.id   AF-A0A1F4NQW4-F1
#
_cell.length_a   1.000
_cell.length_b   1.000
_cell.length_c   1.000
_cell.angle_alpha   90.00
_cell.angle_beta   90.00
_cell.angle_gamma   90.00
#
_symmetry.space_group_name_H-M   'P 1'
#
loop_
_entity.id
_entity.type
_entity.pdbx_description
1 polymer ?
#
loop_
_entity_poly.entity_id
_entity_poly.type
_entity_poly.pdbx_seq_one_letter_code
_entity_poly.pdbx_strand_id
1 'polypeptide(L)'
;MLDVIWFTEYVMTQDHEVSLWTVEAAQIAAKNGQLRQWVIDFLDSPAGKNSKFAEDLRKNPSWVFDAPIKFPLQELTPISGQPEDNRLFHDSHWDDNVSAMVEAIASGWCPPPLIVTSNLGIPNGISDGNHRWSALRETGHTEYWTIFYYPNPSKPS
;
A
#
# COMPACT_ATOMS: atom_id res chain seq x y z
N MET A 1 -7.19 0.47 25.96
CA MET A 1 -6.27 -0.47 25.31
C MET A 1 -7.17 -1.55 24.74
N LEU A 2 -7.30 -1.62 23.42
CA LEU A 2 -8.19 -2.60 22.77
C LEU A 2 -7.37 -3.89 22.56
N ASP A 3 -7.89 -5.02 23.03
CA ASP A 3 -7.27 -6.33 22.85
C ASP A 3 -7.44 -6.76 21.39
N VAL A 4 -6.38 -6.63 20.58
CA VAL A 4 -6.32 -7.07 19.19
C VAL A 4 -5.49 -8.35 19.10
N ILE A 5 -6.06 -9.41 18.54
CA ILE A 5 -5.38 -10.70 18.32
C ILE A 5 -5.16 -10.88 16.81
N TRP A 6 -3.90 -11.09 16.42
CA TRP A 6 -3.49 -11.29 15.04
C TRP A 6 -3.49 -12.78 14.69
N PHE A 7 -4.16 -13.16 13.61
CA PHE A 7 -4.12 -14.49 13.03
C PHE A 7 -3.52 -14.43 11.61
N THR A 8 -3.21 -15.59 11.04
CA THR A 8 -2.55 -15.73 9.73
C THR A 8 -3.36 -15.16 8.56
N GLU A 9 -4.68 -14.98 8.72
CA GLU A 9 -5.58 -14.55 7.64
C GLU A 9 -6.51 -13.38 8.02
N TYR A 10 -6.66 -13.07 9.31
CA TYR A 10 -7.56 -12.02 9.82
C TYR A 10 -7.07 -11.36 11.12
N VAL A 11 -7.63 -10.19 11.40
CA VAL A 11 -7.50 -9.44 12.65
C VAL A 11 -8.83 -9.48 13.38
N MET A 12 -8.83 -9.90 14.65
CA MET A 12 -10.02 -9.83 15.48
C MET A 12 -10.08 -8.48 16.19
N THR A 13 -11.16 -7.73 15.95
CA THR A 13 -11.52 -6.54 16.74
C THR A 13 -12.65 -6.90 17.72
N GLN A 14 -13.06 -5.97 18.58
CA GLN A 14 -14.20 -6.19 19.48
C GLN A 14 -15.54 -6.31 18.73
N ASP A 15 -15.62 -5.78 17.51
CA ASP A 15 -16.88 -5.61 16.78
C ASP A 15 -17.04 -6.60 15.61
N HIS A 16 -15.95 -6.94 14.91
CA HIS A 16 -15.97 -7.86 13.77
C HIS A 16 -14.57 -8.39 13.38
N GLU A 17 -14.58 -9.41 12.51
CA GLU A 17 -13.40 -9.95 11.83
C GLU A 17 -13.00 -9.04 10.66
N VAL A 18 -11.72 -8.66 10.60
CA VAL A 18 -11.16 -7.82 9.54
C VAL A 18 -10.13 -8.61 8.75
N SER A 19 -10.32 -8.72 7.43
CA SER A 19 -9.32 -9.32 6.55
C SER A 19 -7.99 -8.55 6.61
N LEU A 20 -6.87 -9.27 6.66
CA LEU A 20 -5.53 -8.69 6.90
C LEU A 20 -5.12 -7.61 5.89
N TRP A 21 -5.52 -7.74 4.63
CA TRP A 21 -5.04 -6.88 3.53
C TRP A 21 -6.04 -5.80 3.16
N THR A 22 -6.56 -5.13 4.18
CA THR A 22 -7.54 -4.06 4.06
C THR A 22 -6.99 -2.75 4.60
N VAL A 23 -7.64 -1.65 4.25
CA VAL A 23 -7.37 -0.33 4.84
C VAL A 23 -7.55 -0.35 6.37
N GLU A 24 -8.63 -1.00 6.85
CA GLU A 24 -8.93 -1.07 8.27
C GLU A 24 -7.83 -1.80 9.05
N ALA A 25 -7.37 -2.95 8.54
CA ALA A 25 -6.27 -3.69 9.16
C ALA A 25 -4.97 -2.85 9.22
N ALA A 26 -4.65 -2.10 8.16
CA ALA A 26 -3.50 -1.19 8.16
C ALA A 26 -3.65 -0.06 9.20
N GLN A 27 -4.85 0.51 9.35
CA GLN A 27 -5.14 1.54 10.35
C GLN A 27 -5.02 0.98 11.78
N ILE A 28 -5.48 -0.24 12.03
CA ILE A 28 -5.31 -0.93 13.31
C ILE A 28 -3.83 -1.16 13.60
N ALA A 29 -3.07 -1.67 12.61
CA ALA A 29 -1.63 -1.84 12.73
C ALA A 29 -0.92 -0.53 13.07
N ALA A 30 -1.30 0.59 12.45
CA ALA A 30 -0.75 1.91 12.75
C ALA A 30 -1.03 2.34 14.20
N LYS A 31 -2.27 2.19 14.67
CA LYS A 31 -2.63 2.51 16.06
C LYS A 31 -1.85 1.70 17.10
N ASN A 32 -1.45 0.48 16.74
CA ASN A 32 -0.70 -0.44 17.61
C ASN A 32 0.82 -0.36 17.43
N GLY A 33 1.34 0.56 16.62
CA GLY A 33 2.79 0.65 16.35
C GLY A 33 3.35 -0.51 15.52
N GLN A 34 2.49 -1.22 14.79
CA GLN A 34 2.80 -2.43 14.03
C GLN A 34 2.72 -2.22 12.51
N LEU A 35 2.45 -1.00 12.02
CA LEU A 35 2.25 -0.71 10.60
C LEU A 35 3.39 -1.19 9.71
N ARG A 36 4.63 -0.99 10.15
CA ARG A 36 5.81 -1.44 9.41
C ARG A 36 5.79 -2.95 9.17
N GLN A 37 5.48 -3.72 10.21
CA GLN A 37 5.44 -5.17 10.11
C GLN A 37 4.27 -5.59 9.19
N TRP A 38 3.11 -4.95 9.36
CA TRP A 38 1.95 -5.16 8.48
C TRP A 38 2.28 -4.90 7.01
N VAL A 39 3.00 -3.82 6.69
CA VAL A 39 3.43 -3.51 5.31
C VAL A 39 4.33 -4.62 4.76
N ILE A 40 5.32 -5.07 5.53
CA ILE A 40 6.22 -6.15 5.11
C ILE A 40 5.47 -7.45 4.86
N ASP A 41 4.58 -7.82 5.77
CA ASP A 41 3.81 -9.06 5.65
C ASP A 41 2.83 -8.99 4.46
N PHE A 42 2.21 -7.83 4.22
CA PHE A 42 1.39 -7.59 3.03
C PHE A 42 2.20 -7.77 1.75
N LEU A 43 3.38 -7.15 1.66
CA LEU A 43 4.24 -7.23 0.48
C LEU A 43 4.71 -8.66 0.18
N ASP A 44 4.99 -9.47 1.21
CA ASP A 44 5.35 -10.89 1.07
C ASP A 44 4.16 -11.81 0.83
N SER A 45 2.94 -11.35 1.09
CA SER A 45 1.73 -12.14 0.91
C SER A 45 1.42 -12.41 -0.58
N PRO A 46 0.60 -13.41 -0.90
CA PRO A 46 0.04 -13.60 -2.24
C PRO A 46 -0.80 -12.41 -2.75
N ALA A 47 -1.24 -11.51 -1.87
CA ALA A 47 -1.98 -10.31 -2.25
C ALA A 47 -1.05 -9.16 -2.69
N GLY A 48 0.12 -9.01 -2.06
CA GLY A 48 1.10 -7.96 -2.38
C GLY A 48 2.10 -8.37 -3.46
N LYS A 49 2.60 -9.61 -3.43
CA LYS A 49 3.56 -10.19 -4.41
C LYS A 49 4.79 -9.31 -4.70
N ASN A 50 5.29 -8.59 -3.70
CA ASN A 50 6.42 -7.67 -3.83
C ASN A 50 7.48 -7.94 -2.74
N SER A 51 7.92 -9.20 -2.67
CA SER A 51 8.85 -9.70 -1.64
C SER A 51 10.22 -9.04 -1.69
N LYS A 52 10.67 -8.59 -2.87
CA LYS A 52 11.92 -7.82 -3.01
C LYS A 52 11.82 -6.50 -2.24
N PHE A 53 10.71 -5.79 -2.37
CA PHE A 53 10.52 -4.55 -1.61
C PHE A 53 10.39 -4.84 -0.11
N ALA A 54 9.73 -5.93 0.29
CA ALA A 54 9.68 -6.38 1.69
C ALA A 54 11.09 -6.63 2.26
N GLU A 55 11.97 -7.30 1.50
CA GLU A 55 13.37 -7.53 1.87
C GLU A 55 14.16 -6.22 2.01
N ASP A 56 14.00 -5.29 1.06
CA ASP A 56 14.64 -3.97 1.11
C ASP A 56 14.21 -3.19 2.35
N LEU A 57 12.91 -3.25 2.71
CA LEU A 57 12.44 -2.68 3.97
C LEU A 57 13.13 -3.35 5.16
N ARG A 58 13.20 -4.69 5.25
CA ARG A 58 13.88 -5.38 6.36
C ARG A 58 15.34 -4.92 6.54
N LYS A 59 16.06 -4.66 5.45
CA LYS A 59 17.44 -4.14 5.46
C LYS A 59 17.55 -2.68 5.93
N ASN A 60 16.45 -1.92 5.88
CA ASN A 60 16.37 -0.52 6.25
C ASN A 60 15.46 -0.32 7.48
N PRO A 61 15.88 -0.73 8.68
CA PRO A 61 15.07 -0.60 9.91
C PRO A 61 14.87 0.86 10.36
N SER A 62 15.69 1.79 9.86
CA SER A 62 15.57 3.22 10.15
C SER A 62 14.42 3.87 9.39
N TRP A 63 13.83 3.24 8.38
CA TRP A 63 12.71 3.85 7.65
C TRP A 63 11.44 3.89 8.50
N VAL A 64 10.75 5.02 8.45
CA VAL A 64 9.54 5.31 9.20
C VAL A 64 8.34 5.32 8.28
N PHE A 65 7.17 5.05 8.85
CA PHE A 65 5.89 4.93 8.14
C PHE A 65 4.85 5.80 8.83
N ASP A 66 4.14 6.61 8.06
CA ASP A 66 2.96 7.33 8.53
C ASP A 66 1.74 6.42 8.51
N ALA A 67 0.81 6.65 9.44
CA ALA A 67 -0.49 5.98 9.41
C ALA A 67 -1.19 6.20 8.05
N PRO A 68 -2.03 5.26 7.58
CA PRO A 68 -2.77 5.47 6.34
C PRO A 68 -3.57 6.77 6.38
N ILE A 69 -3.37 7.63 5.39
CA ILE A 69 -4.13 8.88 5.20
C ILE A 69 -4.81 8.87 3.84
N LYS A 70 -5.95 9.55 3.72
CA LYS A 70 -6.52 9.83 2.41
C LYS A 70 -5.67 10.88 1.70
N PHE A 71 -5.18 10.55 0.51
CA PHE A 71 -4.31 11.41 -0.27
C PHE A 71 -4.82 11.55 -1.72
N PRO A 72 -4.72 12.74 -2.35
CA PRO A 72 -5.16 12.93 -3.73
C PRO A 72 -4.39 12.04 -4.72
N LEU A 73 -5.11 11.24 -5.51
CA LEU A 73 -4.49 10.30 -6.45
C LEU A 73 -3.73 11.02 -7.58
N GLN A 74 -4.14 12.23 -7.93
CA GLN A 74 -3.50 13.06 -8.96
C GLN A 74 -2.10 13.57 -8.56
N GLU A 75 -1.81 13.62 -7.26
CA GLU A 75 -0.52 14.05 -6.70
C GLU A 75 0.47 12.87 -6.58
N LEU A 76 0.04 11.66 -6.96
CA LEU A 76 0.85 10.46 -6.91
C LEU A 76 1.34 10.08 -8.30
N THR A 77 2.65 9.84 -8.39
CA THR A 77 3.29 9.40 -9.63
C THR A 77 3.58 7.90 -9.54
N PRO A 78 2.95 7.05 -10.37
CA PRO A 78 3.33 5.64 -10.42
C PRO A 78 4.73 5.48 -11.02
N ILE A 79 5.47 4.52 -10.49
CA ILE A 79 6.81 4.16 -10.99
C ILE A 79 6.73 3.02 -12.00
N SER A 80 5.62 2.28 -12.03
CA SER A 80 5.32 1.23 -12.99
C SER A 80 4.16 1.65 -13.90
N GLY A 81 4.17 1.21 -15.16
CA GLY A 81 3.10 1.46 -16.12
C GLY A 81 3.14 0.52 -17.32
N GLN A 82 2.39 0.89 -18.35
CA GLN A 82 2.41 0.20 -19.64
C GLN A 82 3.80 0.32 -20.30
N PRO A 83 4.18 -0.60 -21.22
CA PRO A 83 5.47 -0.54 -21.91
C PRO A 83 5.74 0.75 -22.69
N GLU A 84 4.69 1.42 -23.16
CA GLU A 84 4.74 2.70 -23.86
C GLU A 84 4.83 3.92 -22.93
N ASP A 85 4.58 3.73 -21.63
CA ASP A 85 4.67 4.82 -20.67
C ASP A 85 6.15 5.16 -20.38
N ASN A 86 6.43 6.43 -20.09
CA ASN A 86 7.74 6.85 -19.60
C ASN A 86 7.87 6.55 -18.08
N ARG A 87 8.00 5.27 -17.71
CA ARG A 87 8.06 4.79 -16.31
C ARG A 87 9.38 4.09 -16.01
N LEU A 88 9.66 3.89 -14.71
CA LEU A 88 10.87 3.18 -14.28
C LEU A 88 10.75 1.67 -14.52
N PHE A 89 9.54 1.13 -14.42
CA PHE A 89 9.25 -0.29 -14.62
C PHE A 89 8.06 -0.45 -15.57
N HIS A 90 8.15 -1.42 -16.47
CA HIS A 90 7.10 -1.70 -17.45
C HIS A 90 6.51 -3.09 -17.17
N ASP A 91 5.19 -3.20 -17.24
CA ASP A 91 4.46 -4.47 -17.11
C ASP A 91 3.70 -4.79 -18.39
N SER A 92 4.01 -5.93 -19.03
CA SER A 92 3.32 -6.40 -20.23
C SER A 92 1.90 -6.88 -19.98
N HIS A 93 1.51 -7.10 -18.73
CA HIS A 93 0.17 -7.50 -18.30
C HIS A 93 -0.57 -6.36 -17.58
N TRP A 94 -0.10 -5.11 -17.76
CA TRP A 94 -0.68 -3.95 -17.09
C TRP A 94 -2.20 -3.85 -17.30
N ASP A 95 -2.67 -3.91 -18.55
CA ASP A 95 -4.08 -3.72 -18.89
C ASP A 95 -4.96 -4.84 -18.32
N ASP A 96 -4.51 -6.09 -18.38
CA ASP A 96 -5.23 -7.23 -17.81
C ASP A 96 -5.36 -7.09 -16.28
N ASN A 97 -4.26 -6.71 -15.62
CA ASN A 97 -4.24 -6.53 -14.16
C ASN A 97 -5.10 -5.36 -13.72
N VAL A 98 -5.05 -4.23 -14.42
CA VAL A 98 -5.85 -3.04 -14.12
C VAL A 98 -7.34 -3.34 -14.37
N SER A 99 -7.69 -3.95 -15.50
CA SER A 99 -9.08 -4.29 -15.83
C SER A 99 -9.71 -5.19 -14.79
N ALA A 100 -9.01 -6.25 -14.35
CA ALA A 100 -9.49 -7.13 -13.28
C ALA A 100 -9.70 -6.38 -11.95
N MET A 101 -8.83 -5.42 -11.62
CA MET A 101 -9.00 -4.59 -10.43
C MET A 101 -10.15 -3.58 -10.56
N VAL A 102 -10.37 -3.00 -11.74
CA VAL A 102 -11.52 -2.11 -12.01
C VAL A 102 -12.82 -2.85 -11.77
N GLU A 103 -12.97 -4.06 -12.31
CA GLU A 103 -14.15 -4.90 -12.11
C GLU A 103 -14.36 -5.27 -10.64
N ALA A 104 -13.29 -5.65 -9.94
CA ALA A 104 -13.35 -5.97 -8.52
C ALA A 104 -13.77 -4.75 -7.68
N ILE A 105 -13.19 -3.58 -7.93
CA ILE A 105 -13.54 -2.33 -7.22
C ILE A 105 -15.00 -1.96 -7.49
N ALA A 106 -15.43 -2.03 -8.76
CA ALA A 106 -16.83 -1.78 -9.14
C ALA A 106 -17.81 -2.76 -8.46
N SER A 107 -17.35 -3.98 -8.17
CA SER A 107 -18.11 -5.01 -7.45
C SER A 107 -18.04 -4.87 -5.91
N GLY A 108 -17.39 -3.82 -5.40
CA GLY A 108 -17.34 -3.50 -3.97
C GLY A 108 -16.05 -3.90 -3.25
N TRP A 109 -15.02 -4.37 -3.96
CA TRP A 109 -13.72 -4.62 -3.34
C TRP A 109 -13.02 -3.31 -2.96
N CYS A 110 -12.60 -3.20 -1.70
CA CYS A 110 -11.76 -2.10 -1.21
C CYS A 110 -10.29 -2.54 -1.19
N PRO A 111 -9.45 -2.11 -2.15
CA PRO A 111 -8.04 -2.52 -2.18
C PRO A 111 -7.27 -2.05 -0.94
N PRO A 112 -6.20 -2.76 -0.55
CA PRO A 112 -5.29 -2.27 0.50
C PRO A 112 -4.72 -0.87 0.16
N PRO A 113 -4.17 -0.14 1.14
CA PRO A 113 -3.58 1.18 0.89
C PRO A 113 -2.44 1.16 -0.14
N LEU A 114 -2.25 2.26 -0.85
CA LEU A 114 -1.06 2.50 -1.66
C LEU A 114 0.15 2.72 -0.76
N ILE A 115 1.34 2.25 -1.16
CA ILE A 115 2.58 2.47 -0.41
C ILE A 115 3.48 3.37 -1.22
N VAL A 116 3.80 4.54 -0.67
CA VAL A 116 4.43 5.64 -1.39
C VAL A 116 5.68 6.07 -0.66
N THR A 117 6.81 6.13 -1.38
CA THR A 117 8.01 6.77 -0.84
C THR A 117 7.81 8.28 -0.82
N SER A 118 8.29 8.94 0.23
CA SER A 118 8.30 10.40 0.31
C SER A 118 9.69 10.94 0.63
N ASN A 119 9.94 12.16 0.19
CA ASN A 119 11.13 12.91 0.55
C ASN A 119 10.72 14.30 1.03
N LEU A 120 11.03 14.63 2.28
CA LEU A 120 10.64 15.90 2.92
C LEU A 120 9.13 16.19 2.81
N GLY A 121 8.30 15.15 2.93
CA GLY A 121 6.84 15.26 2.82
C GLY A 121 6.30 15.33 1.39
N ILE A 122 7.16 15.26 0.38
CA ILE A 122 6.77 15.24 -1.04
C ILE A 122 6.73 13.79 -1.53
N PRO A 123 5.62 13.32 -2.14
CA PRO A 123 5.56 12.01 -2.77
C PRO A 123 6.64 11.85 -3.84
N ASN A 124 7.41 10.75 -3.79
CA ASN A 124 8.52 10.48 -4.70
C ASN A 124 8.32 9.19 -5.52
N GLY A 125 7.11 8.60 -5.46
CA GLY A 125 6.72 7.47 -6.30
C GLY A 125 5.89 6.43 -5.55
N ILE A 126 4.95 5.79 -6.27
CA ILE A 126 4.18 4.66 -5.75
C ILE A 126 5.06 3.40 -5.78
N SER A 127 5.67 3.07 -4.64
CA SER A 127 6.52 1.89 -4.49
C SER A 127 5.75 0.58 -4.56
N ASP A 128 4.48 0.58 -4.12
CA ASP A 128 3.57 -0.54 -4.27
C ASP A 128 2.12 -0.08 -4.48
N GLY A 129 1.40 -0.76 -5.39
CA GLY A 129 0.02 -0.43 -5.74
C GLY A 129 -0.16 0.37 -7.03
N ASN A 130 0.79 0.33 -7.97
CA ASN A 130 0.69 1.02 -9.27
C ASN A 130 -0.59 0.63 -10.06
N HIS A 131 -0.91 -0.67 -10.17
CA HIS A 131 -2.16 -1.13 -10.79
C HIS A 131 -3.41 -0.68 -10.02
N ARG A 132 -3.37 -0.77 -8.68
CA ARG A 132 -4.47 -0.30 -7.81
C ARG A 132 -4.73 1.19 -8.01
N TRP A 133 -3.68 2.00 -8.12
CA TRP A 133 -3.78 3.42 -8.43
C TRP A 133 -4.49 3.68 -9.76
N SER A 134 -4.15 2.94 -10.83
CA SER A 134 -4.82 3.09 -12.13
C SER A 134 -6.29 2.73 -12.03
N ALA A 135 -6.59 1.55 -11.48
CA ALA A 135 -7.95 1.05 -11.34
C ALA A 135 -8.84 1.96 -10.48
N LEU A 136 -8.28 2.54 -9.40
CA LEU A 136 -8.98 3.52 -8.56
C LEU A 136 -9.36 4.77 -9.34
N ARG A 137 -8.45 5.29 -10.17
CA ARG A 137 -8.73 6.47 -11.02
C ARG A 137 -9.78 6.16 -12.08
N GLU A 138 -9.70 5.00 -12.72
CA GLU A 138 -10.67 4.56 -13.74
C GLU A 138 -12.07 4.34 -13.16
N THR A 139 -12.15 3.95 -11.89
CA THR A 139 -13.42 3.83 -11.15
C THR A 139 -13.90 5.15 -10.51
N GLY A 140 -13.25 6.28 -10.82
CA GLY A 140 -13.71 7.62 -10.43
C GLY A 140 -13.26 8.09 -9.04
N HIS A 141 -12.36 7.38 -8.37
CA HIS A 141 -11.79 7.84 -7.11
C HIS A 141 -10.84 9.01 -7.36
N THR A 142 -10.92 10.04 -6.52
CA THR A 142 -10.03 11.23 -6.56
C THR A 142 -8.99 11.22 -5.45
N GLU A 143 -9.26 10.49 -4.38
CA GLU A 143 -8.40 10.29 -3.22
C GLU A 143 -8.44 8.82 -2.82
N TYR A 144 -7.36 8.32 -2.22
CA TYR A 144 -7.35 6.98 -1.65
C TYR A 144 -6.43 6.88 -0.43
N TRP A 145 -6.57 5.79 0.30
CA TRP A 145 -5.73 5.50 1.46
C TRP A 145 -4.30 5.21 1.03
N THR A 146 -3.36 5.97 1.58
CA THR A 146 -1.95 5.95 1.25
C THR A 146 -1.12 5.90 2.53
N ILE A 147 -0.15 4.99 2.55
CA ILE A 147 0.90 4.91 3.57
C ILE A 147 2.15 5.55 2.97
N PHE A 148 2.63 6.60 3.62
CA PHE A 148 3.91 7.20 3.28
C PHE A 148 5.02 6.56 4.10
N TYR A 149 6.18 6.37 3.46
CA TYR A 149 7.39 5.97 4.15
C TYR A 149 8.58 6.81 3.70
N TYR A 150 9.56 6.97 4.58
CA TYR A 150 10.75 7.79 4.32
C TYR A 150 11.91 7.42 5.27
N PRO A 151 13.16 7.76 4.91
CA PRO A 151 14.30 7.61 5.82
C PRO A 151 14.09 8.44 7.09
N ASN A 152 14.36 7.87 8.27
CA ASN A 152 14.30 8.64 9.50
C ASN A 152 15.41 9.71 9.52
N PRO A 153 15.07 11.01 9.55
CA PRO A 153 16.06 12.08 9.50
C PRO A 153 16.98 12.10 10.73
N SER A 154 16.55 11.52 11.85
CA SER A 154 17.35 11.41 13.07
C SER A 154 18.28 10.18 13.10
N LYS A 155 18.20 9.30 12.10
CA LYS A 155 19.05 8.11 11.95
C LYS A 155 19.35 7.88 10.48
N PRO A 156 20.27 8.68 9.87
CA PRO A 156 20.71 8.43 8.52
C PRO A 156 21.30 7.02 8.42
N SER A 157 20.92 6.32 7.35
CA SER A 157 21.40 4.97 6.98
C SER A 157 22.89 4.95 6.72
#